data_AF-A0A2A3MRZ4-F1
#
_entry.id   AF-A0A2A3MRZ4-F1
#
_cell.length_a   1.000
_cell.length_b   1.000
_cell.length_c   1.000
_cell.angle_alpha   90.00
_cell.angle_beta   90.00
_cell.angle_gamma   90.00
#
_symmetry.space_group_name_H-M   'P 1'
#
loop_
_entity.id
_entity.type
_entity.pdbx_description
1 polymer ?
#
loop_
_entity_poly.entity_id
_entity_poly.type
_entity_poly.pdbx_seq_one_letter_code
_entity_poly.pdbx_strand_id
1 'polypeptide(L)'
;MDLYHLRVGDLVIRESDTERGVKRHIGEVISIRARIRYFHPTQDWRDWWDLHHRTQYPYGPWREDRRCRLIQAQVDQLDRLGLR
;
A
#
# COMPACT_ATOMS: atom_id res chain seq x y z
N MET A 1 1.15 9.85 10.68
CA MET A 1 1.11 10.27 9.27
C MET A 1 0.00 9.48 8.62
N ASP A 2 -0.96 10.18 8.00
CA ASP A 2 -2.18 9.55 7.50
C ASP A 2 -2.02 9.13 6.04
N LEU A 3 -2.13 7.83 5.76
CA LEU A 3 -2.09 7.29 4.39
C LEU A 3 -3.45 7.36 3.69
N TYR A 4 -4.49 7.84 4.38
CA TYR A 4 -5.86 7.93 3.86
C TYR A 4 -5.98 8.78 2.59
N HIS A 5 -5.04 9.69 2.37
CA HIS A 5 -5.03 10.59 1.21
C HIS A 5 -4.07 10.17 0.08
N LEU A 6 -3.43 9.00 0.18
CA LEU A 6 -2.58 8.49 -0.90
C LEU A 6 -3.37 8.36 -2.21
N ARG A 7 -2.69 8.66 -3.31
CA ARG A 7 -3.18 8.53 -4.69
C ARG A 7 -2.25 7.65 -5.50
N VAL A 8 -2.75 7.11 -6.60
CA VAL A 8 -1.91 6.45 -7.60
C VAL A 8 -0.92 7.47 -8.17
N GLY A 9 0.35 7.07 -8.27
CA GLY A 9 1.47 7.94 -8.64
C GLY A 9 2.18 8.61 -7.46
N ASP A 10 1.60 8.59 -6.24
CA ASP A 10 2.29 9.14 -5.07
C ASP A 10 3.52 8.30 -4.74
N LEU A 11 4.60 8.98 -4.35
CA LEU A 11 5.80 8.32 -3.87
C LEU A 11 5.71 8.02 -2.37
N VAL A 12 6.18 6.85 -2.00
CA VAL A 12 6.14 6.30 -0.64
C VAL A 12 7.48 5.70 -0.27
N ILE A 13 7.77 5.65 1.03
CA ILE A 13 8.89 4.90 1.57
C ILE A 13 8.33 3.64 2.25
N ARG A 14 8.84 2.49 1.84
CA ARG A 14 8.70 1.23 2.57
C ARG A 14 9.85 1.10 3.55
N GLU A 15 9.53 1.02 4.82
CA GLU A 15 10.48 0.64 5.86
C GLU A 15 10.29 -0.85 6.19
N SER A 16 11.40 -1.56 6.36
CA SER A 16 11.42 -2.97 6.72
C SER A 16 12.40 -3.21 7.86
N ASP A 17 11.92 -3.82 8.93
CA ASP A 17 12.76 -4.22 10.05
C ASP A 17 13.57 -5.47 9.68
N THR A 18 14.89 -5.35 9.73
CA THR A 18 15.82 -6.46 9.51
C THR A 18 16.72 -6.64 10.73
N GLU A 19 17.41 -7.78 10.81
CA GLU A 19 18.39 -8.05 11.87
C GLU A 19 19.51 -7.00 11.94
N ARG A 20 19.76 -6.28 10.83
CA ARG A 20 20.78 -5.23 10.72
C ARG A 20 20.22 -3.82 10.90
N GLY A 21 18.99 -3.68 11.38
CA GLY A 21 18.27 -2.42 11.52
C GLY A 21 17.23 -2.16 10.43
N VAL A 22 16.77 -0.92 10.33
CA VAL A 22 15.68 -0.52 9.43
C VAL A 22 16.23 -0.27 8.02
N LYS A 23 15.70 -0.99 7.02
CA LYS A 23 15.96 -0.71 5.60
C LYS A 23 14.83 0.13 5.01
N ARG A 24 15.18 1.14 4.21
CA ARG A 24 14.24 2.04 3.53
C ARG A 24 14.35 1.88 2.02
N HIS A 25 13.21 1.76 1.35
CA HIS A 25 13.12 1.74 -0.10
C HIS A 25 12.05 2.73 -0.53
N ILE A 26 12.27 3.40 -1.66
CA ILE A 26 11.24 4.23 -2.28
C ILE A 26 10.46 3.39 -3.28
N GLY A 27 9.16 3.59 -3.27
CA GLY A 27 8.23 3.02 -4.21
C GLY A 27 7.21 4.06 -4.66
N GLU A 28 6.45 3.67 -5.66
CA GLU A 28 5.33 4.43 -6.19
C GLU A 28 4.03 3.66 -5.91
N VAL A 29 2.97 4.37 -5.58
CA VAL A 29 1.64 3.79 -5.45
C VAL A 29 1.10 3.47 -6.84
N ILE A 30 1.12 2.20 -7.23
CA ILE A 30 0.58 1.74 -8.53
C ILE A 30 -0.91 1.33 -8.48
N SER A 31 -1.44 1.03 -7.29
CA SER A 31 -2.84 0.64 -7.09
C SER A 31 -3.23 0.85 -5.63
N ILE A 32 -4.46 1.31 -5.37
CA ILE A 32 -5.04 1.36 -4.01
C ILE A 32 -6.13 0.29 -3.93
N ARG A 33 -6.12 -0.49 -2.85
CA ARG A 33 -7.09 -1.58 -2.67
C ARG A 33 -7.93 -1.39 -1.43
N ALA A 34 -9.20 -1.77 -1.53
CA ALA A 34 -10.09 -1.90 -0.38
C ALA A 34 -10.42 -3.37 -0.13
N ARG A 35 -10.49 -3.73 1.15
CA ARG A 35 -11.12 -4.99 1.58
C ARG A 35 -12.58 -4.70 1.89
N ILE A 36 -13.47 -5.17 1.02
CA ILE A 36 -14.91 -4.93 1.16
C ILE A 36 -15.52 -6.11 1.90
N ARG A 37 -16.40 -5.83 2.87
CA ARG A 37 -17.27 -6.83 3.51
C ARG A 37 -18.67 -6.69 2.91
N TYR A 38 -19.24 -7.81 2.49
CA TYR A 38 -20.60 -7.89 1.99
C TYR A 38 -21.47 -8.54 3.07
N PHE A 39 -22.62 -7.92 3.33
CA PHE A 39 -23.61 -8.42 4.26
C PHE A 39 -24.67 -9.17 3.46
N HIS A 40 -24.82 -10.46 3.70
CA HIS A 40 -25.80 -11.29 3.00
C HIS A 40 -26.58 -12.15 3.99
N PRO A 41 -27.88 -12.40 3.78
CA PRO A 41 -28.73 -13.07 4.76
C PRO A 41 -28.23 -14.44 5.22
N THR A 42 -27.51 -15.17 4.37
CA THR A 42 -27.02 -16.52 4.67
C THR A 42 -25.56 -16.57 5.09
N GLN A 43 -24.72 -15.66 4.60
CA GLN A 43 -23.28 -15.69 4.85
C GLN A 43 -22.62 -14.39 4.39
N ASP A 44 -21.97 -13.69 5.31
CA ASP A 44 -21.07 -12.59 4.95
C ASP A 44 -19.84 -13.12 4.22
N TRP A 45 -19.36 -12.36 3.23
CA TRP A 45 -18.07 -12.63 2.58
C TRP A 45 -17.25 -11.36 2.41
N ARG A 46 -15.99 -11.53 1.97
CA ARG A 46 -15.02 -10.44 1.85
C ARG A 46 -14.19 -10.61 0.59
N ASP A 47 -14.04 -9.53 -0.17
CA ASP A 47 -13.21 -9.49 -1.37
C ASP A 47 -12.26 -8.29 -1.36
N TRP A 48 -11.18 -8.41 -2.13
CA TRP A 48 -10.28 -7.30 -2.43
C TRP A 48 -10.66 -6.66 -3.76
N TRP A 49 -10.71 -5.35 -3.77
CA TRP A 49 -11.00 -4.54 -4.97
C TRP A 49 -9.88 -3.56 -5.22
N ASP A 50 -9.48 -3.45 -6.48
CA ASP A 50 -8.67 -2.33 -6.95
C ASP A 50 -9.58 -1.11 -7.11
N LEU A 51 -9.36 -0.07 -6.32
CA LEU A 51 -10.17 1.14 -6.32
C LEU A 51 -9.90 2.02 -7.54
N HIS A 52 -8.70 1.95 -8.12
CA HIS A 52 -8.35 2.73 -9.29
C HIS A 52 -9.03 2.17 -10.53
N HIS A 53 -8.93 0.85 -10.72
CA HIS A 53 -9.50 0.16 -11.88
C HIS A 53 -10.97 -0.23 -11.71
N ARG A 54 -11.51 -0.15 -10.48
CA ARG A 54 -12.88 -0.58 -10.11
C ARG A 54 -13.14 -2.04 -10.47
N THR A 55 -12.13 -2.89 -10.35
CA THR A 55 -12.19 -4.32 -10.65
C THR A 55 -11.88 -5.15 -9.42
N GLN A 56 -12.47 -6.35 -9.35
CA GLN A 56 -12.10 -7.33 -8.33
C GLN A 56 -10.63 -7.71 -8.53
N TYR A 57 -9.86 -7.71 -7.44
CA TYR A 57 -8.44 -7.98 -7.51
C TYR A 57 -8.20 -9.50 -7.64
N PRO A 58 -7.56 -9.99 -8.72
CA PRO A 58 -7.55 -11.42 -9.04
C PRO A 58 -6.55 -12.25 -8.23
N TYR A 59 -5.66 -11.61 -7.46
CA TYR A 59 -4.65 -12.33 -6.68
C TYR A 59 -5.12 -12.54 -5.24
N GLY A 60 -4.91 -13.76 -4.74
CA GLY A 60 -5.27 -14.19 -3.38
C GLY A 60 -4.65 -13.32 -2.27
N PRO A 61 -5.03 -13.54 -1.01
CA PRO A 61 -4.59 -12.72 0.10
C PRO A 61 -3.05 -12.64 0.12
N TRP A 62 -2.52 -11.44 -0.09
CA TRP A 62 -1.09 -11.18 0.04
C TRP A 62 -0.69 -11.58 1.46
N ARG A 63 0.42 -12.31 1.62
CA ARG A 63 0.96 -12.59 2.95
C ARG A 63 1.34 -11.26 3.57
N GLU A 64 0.60 -10.87 4.60
CA GLU A 64 0.86 -9.65 5.34
C GLU A 64 2.25 -9.74 5.98
N ASP A 65 3.21 -9.01 5.43
CA ASP A 65 4.52 -8.86 6.06
C ASP A 65 4.42 -7.78 7.14
N ARG A 66 4.14 -8.21 8.37
CA ARG A 66 4.01 -7.33 9.54
C ARG A 66 5.30 -6.63 9.95
N ARG A 67 6.45 -6.96 9.32
CA ARG A 67 7.74 -6.29 9.57
C ARG A 67 7.95 -5.08 8.65
N CYS A 68 6.93 -4.75 7.85
CA CYS A 68 7.00 -3.63 6.92
C CYS A 68 5.94 -2.57 7.26
N ARG A 69 6.34 -1.30 7.12
CA ARG A 69 5.41 -0.17 7.17
C ARG A 69 5.61 0.75 5.97
N LEU A 70 4.53 1.36 5.53
CA LEU A 70 4.53 2.41 4.51
C LEU A 70 4.42 3.76 5.20
N ILE A 71 5.19 4.72 4.69
CA ILE A 71 5.15 6.14 5.05
C ILE A 71 5.14 6.93 3.74
N GLN A 72 4.41 8.03 3.68
CA GLN A 72 4.42 8.87 2.48
C GLN A 72 5.78 9.57 2.35
N ALA A 73 6.31 9.62 1.12
CA ALA A 73 7.59 10.27 0.87
C ALA A 73 7.41 11.79 0.89
N GLN A 74 8.32 12.50 1.54
CA GLN A 74 8.40 13.96 1.48
C GLN A 74 9.27 14.40 0.30
N VAL A 75 8.98 15.58 -0.26
CA VAL A 75 9.67 16.12 -1.46
C VAL A 75 11.19 16.21 -1.27
N ASP A 76 11.64 16.57 -0.08
CA ASP A 76 13.06 16.67 0.29
C ASP A 76 13.78 15.31 0.32
N GLN A 77 13.04 14.20 0.46
CA GLN A 77 13.58 12.85 0.39
C GLN A 77 13.73 12.37 -1.07
N LEU A 78 12.92 12.91 -1.98
CA LEU A 78 12.96 12.62 -3.41
C LEU A 78 14.10 13.35 -4.12
N ASP A 79 14.34 14.62 -3.75
CA ASP A 79 15.44 15.43 -4.29
C ASP A 79 16.82 14.80 -4.04
N ARG A 80 16.99 14.08 -2.91
CA ARG A 80 18.23 13.36 -2.59
C ARG A 80 18.53 12.17 -3.51
N LEU A 81 17.59 11.80 -4.38
CA LEU A 81 17.69 10.64 -5.25
C LEU A 81 17.66 11.00 -6.74
N GLY A 82 17.63 12.28 -7.07
CA GLY A 82 17.70 12.75 -8.46
C GLY A 82 16.48 12.38 -9.31
N LEU A 83 15.34 12.09 -8.68
CA LEU A 83 14.07 11.80 -9.35
C LEU A 83 13.31 13.12 -9.57
N ARG A 84 13.73 13.90 -10.56
CA ARG A 84 13.01 15.10 -11.03
C ARG A 84 13.03 15.18 -12.55
#